data_AF-A0AB34IT93-F1
#
_entry.id   AF-A0AB34IT93-F1
#
_cell.length_a   1.000
_cell.length_b   1.000
_cell.length_c   1.000
_cell.angle_alpha   90.00
_cell.angle_beta   90.00
_cell.angle_gamma   90.00
#
_symmetry.space_group_name_H-M   'P 1'
#
loop_
_entity.id
_entity.type
_entity.pdbx_description
1 polymer ?
#
loop_
_entity_poly.entity_id
_entity_poly.type
_entity_poly.pdbx_seq_one_letter_code
_entity_poly.pdbx_strand_id
1 'polypeptide(L)'
;MGEAPPLPPTLSRVHAPPTPSAPHALHSSEHAAAERDRPPPPRASGTDSKLHRPSRARCARRAAQAAAAALVLALCALVLLRSAWAVVGAFHWAERRVHRDSRWHMLLAFAAMLPFSLGAPIPIVHQAWAVAIGCFFRWKAFPILLASLAVGVPLPFAIGRKLARGGDSSTMEARLRAVAPRAVAYLSPLRKAISDKPIRSSFLLMWAPLPTSFLPLLLGLVMAPEDLSLLHFVLGALPSKLLHFACDVLVGLEAGSLAAALDAHDDFPGMDDLDDLEGLASSRRRARRIAIGVMALAVLFMLVMLRTMHTALRDLKATHEGHEDEKEHKKWREASSYFSPV
;
A
#
# COMPACT_ATOMS: atom_id res chain seq x y z
N MET A 1 10.89 -52.82 31.32
CA MET A 1 9.49 -52.56 31.71
C MET A 1 9.37 -51.08 32.01
N GLY A 2 8.75 -50.32 31.11
CA GLY A 2 8.51 -48.89 31.26
C GLY A 2 7.27 -48.55 30.45
N GLU A 3 6.17 -48.27 31.12
CA GLU A 3 4.88 -47.92 30.52
C GLU A 3 4.95 -46.52 29.88
N ALA A 4 4.51 -46.43 28.63
CA ALA A 4 4.37 -45.18 27.91
C ALA A 4 3.10 -44.43 28.36
N PRO A 5 3.12 -43.10 28.49
CA PRO A 5 1.96 -42.32 28.91
C PRO A 5 0.89 -42.22 27.80
N PRO A 6 -0.40 -42.07 28.17
CA PRO A 6 -1.51 -42.09 27.22
C PRO A 6 -1.62 -40.79 26.41
N LEU A 7 -2.00 -40.95 25.14
CA LEU A 7 -2.32 -39.86 24.21
C LEU A 7 -3.61 -39.12 24.62
N PRO A 8 -3.71 -37.80 24.35
CA PRO A 8 -4.90 -37.01 24.63
C PRO A 8 -6.06 -37.31 23.66
N PRO A 9 -7.31 -37.04 24.07
CA PRO A 9 -8.49 -37.42 23.31
C PRO A 9 -8.70 -36.57 22.05
N THR A 10 -9.04 -37.26 20.97
CA THR A 10 -9.55 -36.70 19.70
C THR A 10 -10.76 -35.81 19.94
N LEU A 11 -10.60 -34.52 19.63
CA LEU A 11 -11.69 -33.55 19.62
C LEU A 11 -12.65 -33.82 18.45
N SER A 12 -13.86 -34.15 18.86
CA SER A 12 -15.12 -34.17 18.14
C SER A 12 -15.26 -33.14 17.02
N ARG A 13 -15.50 -33.67 15.81
CA ARG A 13 -16.52 -33.26 14.83
C ARG A 13 -17.24 -31.93 15.15
N VAL A 14 -16.72 -30.83 14.62
CA VAL A 14 -17.46 -29.56 14.54
C VAL A 14 -18.45 -29.66 13.38
N HIS A 15 -19.73 -29.54 13.73
CA HIS A 15 -20.84 -29.44 12.79
C HIS A 15 -20.64 -28.29 11.79
N ALA A 16 -20.72 -28.61 10.50
CA ALA A 16 -20.85 -27.60 9.45
C ALA A 16 -22.19 -26.85 9.62
N PRO A 17 -22.24 -25.53 9.45
CA PRO A 17 -23.49 -24.78 9.42
C PRO A 17 -24.31 -25.14 8.17
N PRO A 18 -25.64 -25.18 8.26
CA PRO A 18 -26.50 -25.48 7.12
C PRO A 18 -26.44 -24.35 6.08
N THR A 19 -26.35 -24.75 4.83
CA THR A 19 -26.61 -23.93 3.65
C THR A 19 -27.98 -23.26 3.74
N PRO A 20 -28.08 -21.92 3.59
CA PRO A 20 -29.36 -21.26 3.43
C PRO A 20 -29.96 -21.66 2.08
N SER A 21 -31.09 -22.33 2.16
CA SER A 21 -31.99 -22.68 1.08
C SER A 21 -32.45 -21.42 0.34
N ALA A 22 -32.39 -21.48 -0.99
CA ALA A 22 -32.95 -20.48 -1.89
C ALA A 22 -34.45 -20.28 -1.61
N PRO A 23 -34.93 -19.04 -1.44
CA PRO A 23 -36.37 -18.80 -1.42
C PRO A 23 -36.92 -18.88 -2.84
N HIS A 24 -37.90 -19.77 -2.98
CA HIS A 24 -38.83 -19.90 -4.09
C HIS A 24 -39.22 -18.56 -4.71
N ALA A 25 -38.87 -18.36 -5.97
CA ALA A 25 -39.48 -17.38 -6.85
C ALA A 25 -40.83 -17.95 -7.36
N LEU A 26 -41.88 -17.79 -6.56
CA LEU A 26 -43.26 -17.99 -6.97
C LEU A 26 -44.05 -16.78 -6.46
N HIS A 27 -44.48 -15.95 -7.41
CA HIS A 27 -45.47 -14.85 -7.34
C HIS A 27 -44.93 -13.60 -8.02
N SER A 28 -45.14 -13.49 -9.33
CA SER A 28 -45.30 -12.22 -10.07
C SER A 28 -45.80 -12.51 -11.50
N SER A 29 -46.98 -13.13 -11.61
CA SER A 29 -47.68 -13.38 -12.89
C SER A 29 -48.93 -12.50 -13.07
N GLU A 30 -49.17 -11.51 -12.20
CA GLU A 30 -50.41 -10.71 -12.25
C GLU A 30 -50.22 -9.26 -12.72
N HIS A 31 -48.99 -8.81 -13.00
CA HIS A 31 -48.77 -7.47 -13.57
C HIS A 31 -48.66 -7.42 -15.10
N ALA A 32 -48.75 -8.56 -15.80
CA ALA A 32 -48.67 -8.60 -17.27
C ALA A 32 -50.01 -8.31 -17.99
N ALA A 33 -51.14 -8.22 -17.27
CA ALA A 33 -52.46 -8.02 -17.87
C ALA A 33 -52.97 -6.57 -17.85
N ALA A 34 -52.33 -5.67 -17.09
CA ALA A 34 -52.77 -4.27 -16.94
C ALA A 34 -52.05 -3.28 -17.87
N GLU A 35 -51.18 -3.75 -18.78
CA GLU A 35 -50.42 -2.91 -19.71
C GLU A 35 -50.99 -2.92 -21.15
N ARG A 36 -52.24 -3.38 -21.33
CA ARG A 36 -52.92 -3.40 -22.64
C ARG A 36 -53.80 -2.20 -22.96
N ASP A 37 -54.03 -1.29 -22.01
CA ASP A 37 -54.90 -0.11 -22.20
C ASP A 37 -54.17 1.24 -22.07
N ARG A 38 -52.83 1.25 -22.13
CA ARG A 38 -52.11 2.52 -22.25
C ARG A 38 -52.27 3.08 -23.67
N PRO A 39 -52.78 4.31 -23.84
CA PRO A 39 -52.82 4.95 -25.15
C PRO A 39 -51.41 5.01 -25.72
N PRO A 40 -51.23 4.78 -27.03
CA PRO A 40 -49.92 4.82 -27.65
C PRO A 40 -49.28 6.17 -27.34
N PRO A 41 -48.00 6.22 -26.91
CA PRO A 41 -47.33 7.48 -26.70
C PRO A 41 -47.41 8.28 -28.01
N PRO A 42 -47.65 9.60 -27.94
CA PRO A 42 -47.71 10.44 -29.12
C PRO A 42 -46.46 10.18 -29.95
N ARG A 43 -46.65 9.79 -31.22
CA ARG A 43 -45.57 9.64 -32.20
C ARG A 43 -44.76 10.92 -32.16
N ALA A 44 -43.61 10.88 -31.51
CA ALA A 44 -42.63 11.93 -31.52
C ALA A 44 -42.20 12.09 -32.98
N SER A 45 -42.81 13.07 -33.63
CA SER A 45 -42.45 13.54 -34.95
C SER A 45 -40.99 13.92 -34.94
N GLY A 46 -40.26 13.35 -35.90
CA GLY A 46 -38.86 13.59 -36.26
C GLY A 46 -38.17 14.71 -35.50
N THR A 47 -37.56 14.38 -34.37
CA THR A 47 -36.38 15.11 -33.92
C THR A 47 -35.18 14.39 -34.51
N ASP A 48 -34.63 15.02 -35.55
CA ASP A 48 -33.32 14.74 -36.11
C ASP A 48 -32.40 14.22 -35.01
N SER A 49 -32.05 12.94 -35.10
CA SER A 49 -30.94 12.35 -34.37
C SER A 49 -29.67 13.02 -34.86
N LYS A 50 -29.41 14.25 -34.40
CA LYS A 50 -28.12 14.93 -34.48
C LYS A 50 -27.18 14.08 -33.67
N LEU A 51 -26.60 13.08 -34.34
CA LEU A 51 -25.45 12.31 -33.89
C LEU A 51 -24.46 13.33 -33.34
N HIS A 52 -24.38 13.41 -32.01
CA HIS A 52 -23.53 14.35 -31.31
C HIS A 52 -22.09 13.92 -31.58
N ARG A 53 -21.54 14.33 -32.73
CA ARG A 53 -20.13 14.14 -33.07
C ARG A 53 -19.35 14.70 -31.88
N PRO A 54 -18.59 13.88 -31.14
CA PRO A 54 -17.78 14.39 -30.05
C PRO A 54 -16.90 15.49 -30.62
N SER A 55 -17.06 16.71 -30.12
CA SER A 55 -16.37 17.89 -30.65
C SER A 55 -14.88 17.58 -30.74
N ARG A 56 -14.26 17.83 -31.90
CA ARG A 56 -12.82 17.57 -32.15
C ARG A 56 -11.93 18.13 -31.00
N ALA A 57 -12.39 19.20 -30.36
CA ALA A 57 -11.78 19.79 -29.16
C ALA A 57 -11.68 18.84 -27.94
N ARG A 58 -12.68 17.99 -27.67
CA ARG A 58 -12.64 17.00 -26.58
C ARG A 58 -11.66 15.87 -26.87
N CYS A 59 -11.56 15.44 -28.13
CA CYS A 59 -10.60 14.42 -28.55
C CYS A 59 -9.15 14.94 -28.45
N ALA A 60 -8.91 16.19 -28.90
CA ALA A 60 -7.62 16.86 -28.78
C ALA A 60 -7.15 17.05 -27.33
N ARG A 61 -8.05 17.45 -26.42
CA ARG A 61 -7.71 17.58 -24.98
C ARG A 61 -7.33 16.24 -24.34
N ARG A 62 -8.05 15.16 -24.67
CA ARG A 62 -7.71 13.81 -24.17
C ARG A 62 -6.37 13.32 -24.71
N ALA A 63 -6.09 13.56 -25.99
CA ALA A 63 -4.79 13.23 -26.59
C ALA A 63 -3.64 14.01 -25.94
N ALA A 64 -3.83 15.31 -25.69
CA ALA A 64 -2.84 16.15 -25.01
C ALA A 64 -2.61 15.70 -23.55
N GLN A 65 -3.68 15.35 -22.81
CA GLN A 65 -3.57 14.80 -21.45
C GLN A 65 -2.85 13.45 -21.44
N ALA A 66 -3.14 12.56 -22.39
CA ALA A 66 -2.47 11.28 -22.53
C ALA A 66 -0.98 11.45 -22.86
N ALA A 67 -0.64 12.36 -23.77
CA ALA A 67 0.75 12.67 -24.11
C ALA A 67 1.52 13.29 -22.93
N ALA A 68 0.89 14.21 -22.18
CA ALA A 68 1.49 14.78 -20.98
C ALA A 68 1.69 13.72 -19.89
N ALA A 69 0.71 12.85 -19.67
CA ALA A 69 0.85 11.73 -18.74
C ALA A 69 1.96 10.76 -19.16
N ALA A 70 2.06 10.44 -20.45
CA ALA A 70 3.13 9.60 -20.99
C ALA A 70 4.52 10.24 -20.82
N LEU A 71 4.65 11.55 -21.06
CA LEU A 71 5.89 12.29 -20.85
C LEU A 71 6.30 12.29 -19.37
N VAL A 72 5.36 12.54 -18.46
CA VAL A 72 5.61 12.48 -17.00
C VAL A 72 6.04 11.07 -16.60
N LEU A 73 5.36 10.03 -17.10
CA LEU A 73 5.74 8.64 -16.84
C LEU A 73 7.14 8.31 -17.38
N ALA A 74 7.49 8.78 -18.58
CA ALA A 74 8.81 8.58 -19.17
C ALA A 74 9.91 9.29 -18.36
N LEU A 75 9.66 10.53 -17.92
CA LEU A 75 10.57 11.27 -17.05
C LEU A 75 10.75 10.56 -15.70
N CYS A 76 9.65 10.11 -15.08
CA CYS A 76 9.69 9.32 -13.86
C CYS A 76 10.51 8.03 -14.06
N ALA A 77 10.28 7.29 -15.14
CA ALA A 77 11.04 6.08 -15.45
C ALA A 77 12.54 6.36 -15.64
N LEU A 78 12.90 7.47 -16.29
CA LEU A 78 14.29 7.86 -16.50
C LEU A 78 14.97 8.28 -15.19
N VAL A 79 14.28 9.03 -14.33
CA VAL A 79 14.77 9.36 -12.98
C VAL A 79 14.97 8.09 -12.16
N LEU A 80 13.98 7.18 -12.15
CA LEU A 80 14.08 5.90 -11.45
C LEU A 80 15.24 5.06 -11.96
N LEU A 81 15.45 5.01 -13.28
CA LEU A 81 16.57 4.28 -13.88
C LEU A 81 17.91 4.90 -13.45
N ARG A 82 18.06 6.22 -13.55
CA ARG A 82 19.27 6.95 -13.10
C ARG A 82 19.55 6.73 -11.62
N SER A 83 18.52 6.81 -10.77
CA SER A 83 18.63 6.51 -9.34
C SER A 83 19.04 5.06 -9.11
N ALA A 84 18.46 4.10 -9.81
CA ALA A 84 18.84 2.69 -9.71
C ALA A 84 20.31 2.47 -10.08
N TRP A 85 20.82 3.11 -11.14
CA TRP A 85 22.24 3.05 -11.49
C TRP A 85 23.15 3.61 -10.40
N ALA A 86 22.80 4.78 -9.85
CA ALA A 86 23.56 5.38 -8.75
C ALA A 86 23.55 4.48 -7.51
N VAL A 87 22.41 3.89 -7.18
CA VAL A 87 22.25 2.95 -6.07
C VAL A 87 23.11 1.71 -6.30
N VAL A 88 23.03 1.06 -7.46
CA VAL A 88 23.85 -0.12 -7.79
C VAL A 88 25.35 0.21 -7.72
N GLY A 89 25.77 1.36 -8.24
CA GLY A 89 27.16 1.82 -8.13
C GLY A 89 27.62 2.01 -6.69
N ALA A 90 26.77 2.62 -5.85
CA ALA A 90 27.04 2.78 -4.43
C ALA A 90 27.09 1.44 -3.68
N PHE A 91 26.24 0.49 -4.05
CA PHE A 91 26.25 -0.88 -3.50
C PHE A 91 27.56 -1.60 -3.82
N HIS A 92 28.04 -1.57 -5.07
CA HIS A 92 29.31 -2.18 -5.45
C HIS A 92 30.52 -1.51 -4.79
N TRP A 93 30.44 -0.19 -4.55
CA TRP A 93 31.44 0.51 -3.77
C TRP A 93 31.44 0.06 -2.31
N ALA A 94 30.24 -0.09 -1.72
CA ALA A 94 30.05 -0.51 -0.34
C ALA A 94 30.47 -1.96 -0.13
N GLU A 95 30.14 -2.88 -1.03
CA GLU A 95 30.50 -4.30 -0.98
C GLU A 95 32.00 -4.52 -0.79
N ARG A 96 32.84 -3.74 -1.47
CA ARG A 96 34.30 -3.85 -1.39
C ARG A 96 34.92 -3.23 -0.12
N ARG A 97 34.16 -2.43 0.64
CA ARG A 97 34.68 -1.61 1.75
C ARG A 97 33.97 -1.84 3.08
N VAL A 98 32.75 -2.37 3.05
CA VAL A 98 31.92 -2.62 4.22
C VAL A 98 32.21 -4.00 4.78
N HIS A 99 33.00 -4.04 5.84
CA HIS A 99 33.14 -5.24 6.65
C HIS A 99 31.85 -5.55 7.42
N ARG A 100 31.27 -6.73 7.15
CA ARG A 100 30.03 -7.25 7.76
C ARG A 100 30.03 -7.28 9.29
N ASP A 101 31.20 -7.45 9.91
CA ASP A 101 31.35 -7.58 11.36
C ASP A 101 31.75 -6.27 12.05
N SER A 102 32.02 -5.21 11.28
CA SER A 102 32.42 -3.91 11.81
C SER A 102 31.23 -3.16 12.41
N ARG A 103 31.30 -2.91 13.72
CA ARG A 103 30.33 -2.06 14.44
C ARG A 103 30.28 -0.64 13.89
N TRP A 104 31.41 -0.12 13.44
CA TRP A 104 31.49 1.21 12.84
C TRP A 104 30.74 1.30 11.53
N HIS A 105 30.83 0.29 10.67
CA HIS A 105 30.07 0.27 9.42
C HIS A 105 28.57 0.14 9.66
N MET A 106 28.16 -0.66 10.66
CA MET A 106 26.76 -0.75 11.07
C MET A 106 26.24 0.60 11.60
N LEU A 107 27.04 1.31 12.40
CA LEU A 107 26.68 2.63 12.92
C LEU A 107 26.60 3.68 11.81
N LEU A 108 27.56 3.69 10.88
CA LEU A 108 27.55 4.58 9.72
C LEU A 108 26.36 4.31 8.81
N ALA A 109 26.04 3.03 8.58
CA ALA A 109 24.85 2.62 7.84
C ALA A 109 23.56 3.10 8.53
N PHE A 110 23.46 2.97 9.86
CA PHE A 110 22.36 3.52 10.65
C PHE A 110 22.28 5.06 10.53
N ALA A 111 23.40 5.76 10.71
CA ALA A 111 23.45 7.22 10.63
C ALA A 111 23.05 7.74 9.24
N ALA A 112 23.46 7.06 8.18
CA ALA A 112 23.09 7.39 6.81
C ALA A 112 21.58 7.23 6.55
N MET A 113 20.86 6.41 7.32
CA MET A 113 19.40 6.28 7.21
C MET A 113 18.63 7.43 7.82
N LEU A 114 19.14 8.04 8.89
CA LEU A 114 18.39 9.01 9.69
C LEU A 114 17.82 10.18 8.89
N PRO A 115 18.53 10.77 7.89
CA PRO A 115 17.96 11.84 7.07
C PRO A 115 16.76 11.39 6.24
N PHE A 116 16.74 10.15 5.76
CA PHE A 116 15.63 9.61 4.96
C PHE A 116 14.39 9.37 5.81
N SER A 117 14.58 9.02 7.08
CA SER A 117 13.51 8.93 8.06
C SER A 117 12.84 10.28 8.36
N LEU A 118 13.50 11.42 8.08
CA LEU A 118 13.10 12.75 8.57
C LEU A 118 12.36 13.66 7.59
N GLY A 119 12.19 13.29 6.32
CA GLY A 119 11.44 14.20 5.42
C GLY A 119 11.45 13.93 3.93
N ALA A 120 12.21 12.95 3.43
CA ALA A 120 12.17 12.59 2.02
C ALA A 120 11.15 11.45 1.81
N PRO A 121 10.03 11.69 1.10
CA PRO A 121 9.07 10.64 0.75
C PRO A 121 9.64 9.77 -0.37
N ILE A 122 10.71 9.02 -0.10
CA ILE A 122 11.31 8.10 -1.06
C ILE A 122 11.18 6.68 -0.51
N PRO A 123 9.97 6.06 -0.61
CA PRO A 123 9.76 4.68 -0.20
C PRO A 123 10.74 3.71 -0.89
N ILE A 124 11.12 4.03 -2.13
CA ILE A 124 12.12 3.27 -2.91
C ILE A 124 13.49 3.26 -2.21
N VAL A 125 13.89 4.36 -1.58
CA VAL A 125 15.18 4.42 -0.86
C VAL A 125 15.13 3.57 0.39
N HIS A 126 14.01 3.57 1.13
CA HIS A 126 13.89 2.74 2.34
C HIS A 126 13.86 1.24 2.01
N GLN A 127 13.17 0.84 0.94
CA GLN A 127 13.15 -0.55 0.47
C GLN A 127 14.52 -0.99 -0.03
N ALA A 128 15.13 -0.21 -0.93
CA ALA A 128 16.48 -0.48 -1.44
C ALA A 128 17.49 -0.58 -0.28
N TRP A 129 17.32 0.26 0.74
CA TRP A 129 18.18 0.25 1.90
C TRP A 129 17.95 -0.95 2.83
N ALA A 130 16.70 -1.37 3.05
CA ALA A 130 16.38 -2.60 3.79
C ALA A 130 17.01 -3.83 3.12
N VAL A 131 16.94 -3.90 1.78
CA VAL A 131 17.66 -4.91 0.99
C VAL A 131 19.17 -4.77 1.18
N ALA A 132 19.71 -3.55 1.16
CA ALA A 132 21.15 -3.28 1.35
C ALA A 132 21.67 -3.84 2.66
N ILE A 133 21.01 -3.51 3.77
CA ILE A 133 21.45 -3.94 5.09
C ILE A 133 21.34 -5.46 5.22
N GLY A 134 20.30 -6.09 4.63
CA GLY A 134 20.16 -7.54 4.57
C GLY A 134 21.33 -8.21 3.82
N CYS A 135 21.74 -7.61 2.70
CA CYS A 135 22.87 -8.08 1.90
C CYS A 135 24.20 -7.95 2.65
N PHE A 136 24.50 -6.79 3.25
CA PHE A 136 25.81 -6.54 3.86
C PHE A 136 25.96 -7.10 5.29
N PHE A 137 24.90 -7.05 6.09
CA PHE A 137 24.97 -7.35 7.52
C PHE A 137 24.19 -8.61 7.92
N ARG A 138 23.54 -9.28 6.96
CA ARG A 138 22.80 -10.53 7.16
C ARG A 138 21.82 -10.44 8.34
N TRP A 139 21.86 -11.38 9.29
CA TRP A 139 20.98 -11.38 10.47
C TRP A 139 21.16 -10.15 11.36
N LYS A 140 22.33 -9.48 11.32
CA LYS A 140 22.57 -8.22 12.04
C LYS A 140 21.82 -7.03 11.40
N ALA A 141 21.23 -7.21 10.22
CA ALA A 141 20.36 -6.22 9.61
C ALA A 141 19.07 -5.98 10.42
N PHE A 142 18.51 -7.01 11.07
CA PHE A 142 17.28 -6.87 11.86
C PHE A 142 17.41 -5.90 13.05
N PRO A 143 18.44 -5.97 13.91
CA PRO A 143 18.61 -4.98 14.97
C PRO A 143 18.90 -3.57 14.41
N ILE A 144 19.62 -3.44 13.30
CA ILE A 144 19.84 -2.15 12.62
C ILE A 144 18.51 -1.57 12.11
N LEU A 145 17.68 -2.41 11.48
CA LEU A 145 16.35 -2.05 11.02
C LEU A 145 15.46 -1.62 12.19
N LEU A 146 15.42 -2.42 13.25
CA LEU A 146 14.61 -2.13 14.43
C LEU A 146 15.00 -0.79 15.07
N ALA A 147 16.30 -0.54 15.26
CA ALA A 147 16.79 0.74 15.77
C ALA A 147 16.39 1.90 14.84
N SER A 148 16.52 1.70 13.53
CA SER A 148 16.19 2.73 12.52
C SER A 148 14.71 3.05 12.52
N LEU A 149 13.84 2.05 12.64
CA LEU A 149 12.40 2.24 12.72
C LEU A 149 11.98 2.83 14.07
N ALA A 150 12.61 2.42 15.17
CA ALA A 150 12.36 2.95 16.51
C ALA A 150 12.68 4.45 16.63
N VAL A 151 13.60 4.97 15.81
CA VAL A 151 13.85 6.42 15.70
C VAL A 151 13.02 7.03 14.58
N GLY A 152 13.01 6.41 13.40
CA GLY A 152 12.45 6.98 12.18
C GLY A 152 10.93 7.03 12.11
N VAL A 153 10.22 6.22 12.90
CA VAL A 153 8.76 6.27 12.97
C VAL A 153 8.28 7.28 14.03
N PRO A 154 8.79 7.28 15.28
CA PRO A 154 8.31 8.20 16.30
C PRO A 154 8.78 9.64 16.09
N LEU A 155 9.99 9.84 15.56
CA LEU A 155 10.59 11.17 15.45
C LEU A 155 9.81 12.10 14.52
N PRO A 156 9.43 11.71 13.28
CA PRO A 156 8.62 12.58 12.41
C PRO A 156 7.24 12.85 12.99
N PHE A 157 6.62 11.86 13.64
CA PHE A 157 5.35 12.08 14.35
C PHE A 157 5.49 13.11 15.46
N ALA A 158 6.54 13.01 16.28
CA ALA A 158 6.82 13.97 17.35
C ALA A 158 7.12 15.37 16.81
N ILE A 159 7.84 15.49 15.68
CA ILE A 159 8.08 16.75 14.98
C ILE A 159 6.74 17.35 14.51
N GLY A 160 5.90 16.56 13.84
CA GLY A 160 4.58 16.99 13.37
C GLY A 160 3.72 17.50 14.52
N ARG A 161 3.76 16.81 15.67
CA ARG A 161 3.05 17.21 16.88
C ARG A 161 3.61 18.49 17.51
N LYS A 162 4.93 18.68 17.50
CA LYS A 162 5.53 19.95 17.94
C LYS A 162 5.12 21.10 17.03
N LEU A 163 5.12 20.89 15.71
CA LEU A 163 4.68 21.89 14.74
C LEU A 163 3.19 22.23 14.91
N ALA A 164 2.35 21.24 15.23
CA ALA A 164 0.94 21.44 15.52
C ALA A 164 0.66 22.12 16.87
N ARG A 165 1.56 22.03 17.85
CA ARG A 165 1.46 22.75 19.15
C ARG A 165 1.98 24.18 19.07
N GLY A 166 2.91 24.45 18.16
CA GLY A 166 3.45 25.80 17.90
C GLY A 166 2.53 26.68 17.06
N GLY A 167 1.47 26.12 16.47
CA GLY A 167 0.36 26.83 15.86
C GLY A 167 -0.94 26.47 16.55
N ASP A 168 -1.96 27.32 16.45
CA ASP A 168 -3.30 26.96 16.92
C ASP A 168 -3.78 25.73 16.11
N SER A 169 -4.14 24.62 16.76
CA SER A 169 -4.60 23.41 16.05
C SER A 169 -5.84 23.68 15.18
N SER A 170 -6.64 24.66 15.60
CA SER A 170 -7.75 25.25 14.83
C SER A 170 -7.29 25.95 13.55
N THR A 171 -6.11 26.58 13.52
CA THR A 171 -5.55 27.18 12.31
C THR A 171 -5.03 26.14 11.32
N MET A 172 -4.52 24.99 11.76
CA MET A 172 -4.07 23.94 10.83
C MET A 172 -5.26 23.33 10.08
N GLU A 173 -6.34 23.02 10.79
CA GLU A 173 -7.57 22.51 10.17
C GLU A 173 -8.26 23.58 9.32
N ALA A 174 -8.28 24.85 9.76
CA ALA A 174 -8.78 25.97 8.96
C ALA A 174 -7.96 26.19 7.68
N ARG A 175 -6.62 26.10 7.76
CA ARG A 175 -5.73 26.17 6.58
C ARG A 175 -5.97 24.98 5.65
N LEU A 176 -6.12 23.77 6.18
CA LEU A 176 -6.43 22.61 5.36
C LEU A 176 -7.81 22.73 4.70
N ARG A 177 -8.79 23.31 5.41
CA ARG A 177 -10.14 23.60 4.89
C ARG A 177 -10.10 24.67 3.80
N ALA A 178 -9.20 25.66 3.90
CA ALA A 178 -9.00 26.68 2.89
C ALA A 178 -8.32 26.14 1.61
N VAL A 179 -7.32 25.26 1.76
CA VAL A 179 -6.53 24.73 0.64
C VAL A 179 -7.20 23.51 -0.02
N ALA A 180 -7.83 22.65 0.79
CA ALA A 180 -8.37 21.36 0.35
C ALA A 180 -9.69 21.02 1.09
N PRO A 181 -10.79 21.74 0.84
CA PRO A 181 -12.06 21.58 1.58
C PRO A 181 -12.62 20.16 1.46
N ARG A 182 -12.44 19.50 0.30
CA ARG A 182 -12.85 18.10 0.10
C ARG A 182 -12.05 17.11 0.93
N ALA A 183 -10.79 17.38 1.23
CA ALA A 183 -9.95 16.51 2.06
C ALA A 183 -10.43 16.51 3.52
N VAL A 184 -10.93 17.65 4.00
CA VAL A 184 -11.42 17.81 5.38
C VAL A 184 -12.64 16.93 5.67
N ALA A 185 -13.49 16.67 4.66
CA ALA A 185 -14.61 15.75 4.80
C ALA A 185 -14.17 14.32 5.18
N TYR A 186 -12.97 13.90 4.77
CA TYR A 186 -12.41 12.59 5.12
C TYR A 186 -11.71 12.59 6.48
N LEU A 187 -11.37 13.75 7.04
CA LEU A 187 -10.65 13.82 8.33
C LEU A 187 -11.53 13.44 9.52
N SER A 188 -12.81 13.82 9.53
CA SER A 188 -13.69 13.50 10.66
C SER A 188 -13.93 11.98 10.79
N PRO A 189 -14.30 11.24 9.72
CA PRO A 189 -14.37 9.78 9.77
C PRO A 189 -13.03 9.13 10.13
N LEU A 190 -11.92 9.67 9.62
CA LEU A 190 -10.58 9.17 9.93
C LEU A 190 -10.22 9.35 11.41
N ARG A 191 -10.47 10.54 11.97
CA ARG A 191 -10.26 10.83 13.40
C ARG A 191 -11.09 9.89 14.26
N LYS A 192 -12.37 9.71 13.93
CA LYS A 192 -13.25 8.76 14.63
C LYS A 192 -12.73 7.32 14.57
N ALA A 193 -12.32 6.85 13.39
CA ALA A 193 -11.75 5.51 13.24
C ALA A 193 -10.42 5.34 14.01
N ILE A 194 -9.62 6.40 14.12
CA ILE A 194 -8.40 6.41 14.91
C ILE A 194 -8.72 6.44 16.41
N SER A 195 -9.62 7.29 16.88
CA SER A 195 -9.99 7.37 18.30
C SER A 195 -10.59 6.07 18.82
N ASP A 196 -11.40 5.39 18.01
CA ASP A 196 -12.05 4.13 18.40
C ASP A 196 -11.03 2.98 18.53
N LYS A 197 -10.03 2.94 17.65
CA LYS A 197 -9.04 1.84 17.57
C LYS A 197 -7.64 2.36 17.23
N PRO A 198 -6.98 3.12 18.12
CA PRO A 198 -5.81 3.93 17.75
C PRO A 198 -4.60 3.09 17.33
N ILE A 199 -4.37 1.95 18.00
CA ILE A 199 -3.27 1.04 17.66
C ILE A 199 -3.53 0.37 16.31
N ARG A 200 -4.73 -0.19 16.09
CA ARG A 200 -5.08 -0.89 14.85
C ARG A 200 -5.08 0.06 13.65
N SER A 201 -5.63 1.25 13.82
CA SER A 201 -5.66 2.27 12.77
C SER A 201 -4.25 2.75 12.43
N SER A 202 -3.38 2.95 13.43
CA SER A 202 -1.97 3.28 13.20
C SER A 202 -1.22 2.16 12.46
N PHE A 203 -1.47 0.90 12.81
CA PHE A 203 -0.91 -0.24 12.10
C PHE A 203 -1.30 -0.23 10.61
N LEU A 204 -2.60 -0.10 10.31
CA LEU A 204 -3.12 -0.11 8.94
C LEU A 204 -2.65 1.10 8.13
N LEU A 205 -2.62 2.29 8.73
CA LEU A 205 -2.13 3.51 8.08
C LEU A 205 -0.66 3.38 7.73
N MET A 206 0.15 2.80 8.61
CA MET A 206 1.57 2.56 8.33
C MET A 206 1.83 1.41 7.37
N TRP A 207 0.86 0.50 7.21
CA TRP A 207 0.96 -0.60 6.27
C TRP A 207 0.71 -0.17 4.82
N ALA A 208 -0.09 0.88 4.63
CA ALA A 208 -0.41 1.38 3.31
C ALA A 208 0.86 1.74 2.52
N PRO A 209 0.89 1.51 1.19
CA PRO A 209 2.02 1.84 0.31
C PRO A 209 2.18 3.35 0.06
N LEU A 210 1.78 4.16 1.03
CA LEU A 210 2.01 5.60 1.05
C LEU A 210 3.48 5.86 1.39
N PRO A 211 4.05 7.00 0.96
CA PRO A 211 5.42 7.37 1.29
C PRO A 211 5.62 7.29 2.82
N THR A 212 6.36 6.26 3.21
CA THR A 212 6.36 5.69 4.56
C THR A 212 6.84 6.65 5.62
N SER A 213 7.66 7.63 5.21
CA SER A 213 8.37 8.58 6.07
C SER A 213 7.57 9.87 6.31
N PHE A 214 6.67 10.25 5.39
CA PHE A 214 5.90 11.49 5.50
C PHE A 214 4.58 11.31 6.27
N LEU A 215 3.99 10.12 6.20
CA LEU A 215 2.72 9.85 6.86
C LEU A 215 2.76 9.98 8.40
N PRO A 216 3.81 9.52 9.12
CA PRO A 216 3.94 9.79 10.55
C PRO A 216 3.94 11.28 10.88
N LEU A 217 4.65 12.09 10.08
CA LEU A 217 4.68 13.55 10.22
C LEU A 217 3.29 14.15 10.04
N LEU A 218 2.57 13.77 8.98
CA LEU A 218 1.20 14.22 8.74
C LEU A 218 0.24 13.83 9.86
N LEU A 219 0.33 12.60 10.37
CA LEU A 219 -0.50 12.15 11.48
C LEU A 219 -0.22 12.95 12.74
N GLY A 220 1.05 13.21 13.05
CA GLY A 220 1.44 14.06 14.17
C GLY A 220 0.95 15.50 14.03
N LEU A 221 0.85 16.00 12.80
CA LEU A 221 0.39 17.35 12.48
C LEU A 221 -1.15 17.51 12.57
N VAL A 222 -1.90 16.51 12.09
CA VAL A 222 -3.36 16.64 11.88
C VAL A 222 -4.19 16.00 12.99
N MET A 223 -3.66 14.97 13.67
CA MET A 223 -4.38 14.28 14.74
C MET A 223 -4.20 15.02 16.06
N ALA A 224 -5.28 15.17 16.82
CA ALA A 224 -5.23 15.75 18.15
C ALA A 224 -4.58 14.76 19.15
N PRO A 225 -3.95 15.24 20.24
CA PRO A 225 -3.37 14.37 21.26
C PRO A 225 -4.35 13.37 21.87
N GLU A 226 -5.62 13.76 21.97
CA GLU A 226 -6.73 13.00 22.51
C GLU A 226 -7.12 11.86 21.56
N ASP A 227 -7.08 12.10 20.24
CA ASP A 227 -7.41 11.10 19.23
C ASP A 227 -6.32 10.02 19.10
N LEU A 228 -5.05 10.44 19.18
CA LEU A 228 -3.92 9.55 18.93
C LEU A 228 -2.70 9.98 19.73
N SER A 229 -2.40 9.30 20.83
CA SER A 229 -1.16 9.51 21.60
C SER A 229 0.07 8.99 20.86
N LEU A 230 1.26 9.52 21.19
CA LEU A 230 2.52 9.01 20.65
C LEU A 230 2.68 7.52 20.95
N LEU A 231 2.35 7.09 22.16
CA LEU A 231 2.47 5.69 22.58
C LEU A 231 1.58 4.78 21.72
N HIS A 232 0.29 5.11 21.57
CA HIS A 232 -0.63 4.31 20.75
C HIS A 232 -0.22 4.29 19.27
N PHE A 233 0.28 5.42 18.77
CA PHE A 233 0.84 5.49 17.43
C PHE A 233 2.02 4.52 17.27
N VAL A 234 3.03 4.60 18.15
CA VAL A 234 4.22 3.75 18.08
C VAL A 234 3.89 2.27 18.20
N LEU A 235 2.98 1.90 19.12
CA LEU A 235 2.55 0.52 19.31
C LEU A 235 1.89 -0.09 18.07
N GLY A 236 1.20 0.71 17.24
CA GLY A 236 0.64 0.23 15.97
C GLY A 236 1.61 0.36 14.79
N ALA A 237 2.29 1.49 14.72
CA ALA A 237 3.14 1.89 13.60
C ALA A 237 4.43 1.07 13.51
N LEU A 238 5.08 0.80 14.65
CA LEU A 238 6.37 0.11 14.66
C LEU A 238 6.24 -1.36 14.22
N PRO A 239 5.29 -2.17 14.73
CA PRO A 239 5.09 -3.54 14.23
C PRO A 239 4.72 -3.58 12.75
N SER A 240 3.91 -2.63 12.28
CA SER A 240 3.53 -2.51 10.87
C SER A 240 4.74 -2.28 9.97
N LYS A 241 5.61 -1.31 10.32
CA LYS A 241 6.84 -1.04 9.56
C LYS A 241 7.85 -2.17 9.67
N LEU A 242 7.98 -2.78 10.84
CA LEU A 242 8.88 -3.91 11.04
C LEU A 242 8.48 -5.06 10.11
N LEU A 243 7.19 -5.42 10.06
CA LEU A 243 6.69 -6.47 9.19
C LEU A 243 6.85 -6.11 7.70
N HIS A 244 6.67 -4.83 7.33
CA HIS A 244 6.85 -4.37 5.95
C HIS A 244 8.32 -4.51 5.48
N PHE A 245 9.28 -4.03 6.27
CA PHE A 245 10.69 -4.02 5.89
C PHE A 245 11.45 -5.31 6.23
N ALA A 246 10.91 -6.15 7.13
CA ALA A 246 11.50 -7.46 7.41
C ALA A 246 11.54 -8.34 6.14
N CYS A 247 10.50 -8.26 5.31
CA CYS A 247 10.48 -8.95 4.02
C CYS A 247 11.62 -8.48 3.10
N ASP A 248 11.87 -7.17 3.01
CA ASP A 248 12.96 -6.61 2.20
C ASP A 248 14.35 -7.03 2.73
N VAL A 249 14.51 -7.08 4.05
CA VAL A 249 15.75 -7.59 4.67
C VAL A 249 15.97 -9.07 4.34
N LEU A 250 14.93 -9.90 4.38
CA LEU A 250 15.01 -11.31 3.99
C LEU A 250 15.38 -11.44 2.51
N VAL A 251 14.81 -10.63 1.62
CA VAL A 251 15.20 -10.59 0.21
C VAL A 251 16.69 -10.22 0.06
N GLY A 252 17.18 -9.25 0.83
CA GLY A 252 18.60 -8.90 0.85
C GLY A 252 19.51 -10.02 1.35
N LEU A 253 19.08 -10.73 2.40
CA LEU A 253 19.76 -11.90 2.95
C LEU A 253 19.91 -13.03 1.92
N GLU A 254 18.83 -13.35 1.22
CA GLU A 254 18.81 -14.38 0.17
C GLU A 254 19.63 -13.93 -1.05
N ALA A 255 19.53 -12.66 -1.45
CA ALA A 255 20.31 -12.12 -2.54
C ALA A 255 21.82 -12.19 -2.26
N GLY A 256 22.25 -11.83 -1.05
CA GLY A 256 23.65 -11.97 -0.63
C GLY A 256 24.11 -13.43 -0.55
N SER A 257 23.23 -14.34 -0.14
CA SER A 257 23.53 -15.78 -0.08
C SER A 257 23.64 -16.40 -1.48
N LEU A 258 22.78 -15.97 -2.41
CA LEU A 258 22.82 -16.38 -3.82
C LEU A 258 24.06 -15.83 -4.53
N ALA A 259 24.44 -14.57 -4.27
CA ALA A 259 25.66 -13.99 -4.83
C ALA A 259 26.90 -14.78 -4.37
N ALA A 260 27.02 -15.05 -3.07
CA ALA A 260 28.11 -15.86 -2.53
C ALA A 260 28.13 -17.30 -3.09
N ALA A 261 26.95 -17.89 -3.32
CA ALA A 261 26.85 -19.23 -3.92
C ALA A 261 27.24 -19.25 -5.39
N LEU A 262 26.97 -18.18 -6.14
CA LEU A 262 27.40 -18.04 -7.54
C LEU A 262 28.91 -17.81 -7.64
N ASP A 263 29.47 -16.93 -6.81
CA ASP A 263 30.92 -16.67 -6.78
C ASP A 263 31.70 -17.97 -6.46
N ALA A 264 31.24 -18.76 -5.48
CA ALA A 264 31.85 -20.05 -5.15
C ALA A 264 31.72 -21.11 -6.27
N HIS A 265 30.81 -20.92 -7.22
CA HIS A 265 30.62 -21.78 -8.38
C HIS A 265 31.46 -21.35 -9.59
N ASP A 266 31.91 -20.09 -9.62
CA ASP A 266 32.83 -19.57 -10.64
C ASP A 266 34.29 -19.90 -10.29
N ASP A 267 34.61 -20.16 -9.01
CA ASP A 267 35.93 -20.60 -8.51
C ASP A 267 36.27 -22.09 -8.82
N PHE A 268 35.68 -22.71 -9.85
CA PHE A 268 36.06 -24.08 -10.24
C PHE A 268 37.49 -24.09 -10.81
N PRO A 269 38.45 -24.80 -10.19
CA PRO A 269 39.84 -24.79 -10.62
C PRO A 269 39.98 -25.66 -11.88
N GLY A 270 40.16 -25.04 -13.04
CA GLY A 270 40.38 -25.78 -14.29
C GLY A 270 40.23 -25.02 -15.61
N MET A 271 39.90 -23.73 -15.62
CA MET A 271 39.89 -22.90 -16.85
C MET A 271 40.69 -21.62 -16.65
N ASP A 272 41.97 -21.78 -16.32
CA ASP A 272 42.92 -20.68 -16.41
C ASP A 272 43.25 -20.47 -17.91
N ASP A 273 43.28 -19.20 -18.31
CA ASP A 273 43.84 -18.69 -19.57
C ASP A 273 42.90 -18.66 -20.79
N LEU A 274 41.81 -17.86 -20.72
CA LEU A 274 41.39 -16.87 -21.75
C LEU A 274 39.95 -16.32 -21.57
N ASP A 275 39.11 -16.94 -20.73
CA ASP A 275 37.66 -16.64 -20.64
C ASP A 275 37.25 -15.71 -19.47
N ASP A 276 38.19 -15.21 -18.66
CA ASP A 276 37.92 -14.47 -17.42
C ASP A 276 37.14 -13.15 -17.60
N LEU A 277 37.23 -12.53 -18.78
CA LEU A 277 36.47 -11.31 -19.08
C LEU A 277 35.00 -11.60 -19.46
N GLU A 278 34.73 -12.77 -20.04
CA GLU A 278 33.38 -13.18 -20.43
C GLU A 278 32.59 -13.78 -19.27
N GLY A 279 33.27 -14.54 -18.39
CA GLY A 279 32.70 -15.10 -17.15
C GLY A 279 32.14 -14.02 -16.22
N LEU A 280 32.96 -13.00 -15.90
CA LEU A 280 32.56 -11.85 -15.07
C LEU A 280 31.42 -11.02 -15.71
N ALA A 281 31.41 -10.91 -17.05
CA ALA A 281 30.34 -10.23 -17.77
C ALA A 281 29.03 -11.04 -17.76
N SER A 282 29.10 -12.37 -17.72
CA SER A 282 27.95 -13.27 -17.67
C SER A 282 27.29 -13.27 -16.29
N SER A 283 28.08 -13.34 -15.20
CA SER A 283 27.62 -13.29 -13.81
C SER A 283 26.93 -11.95 -13.51
N ARG A 284 27.54 -10.81 -13.90
CA ARG A 284 26.88 -9.49 -13.80
C ARG A 284 25.57 -9.40 -14.58
N ARG A 285 25.49 -10.00 -15.77
CA ARG A 285 24.24 -10.02 -16.56
C ARG A 285 23.18 -10.86 -15.86
N ARG A 286 23.55 -11.97 -15.22
CA ARG A 286 22.62 -12.86 -14.50
C ARG A 286 22.10 -12.21 -13.21
N ALA A 287 22.98 -11.69 -12.36
CA ALA A 287 22.60 -10.94 -11.16
C ALA A 287 21.71 -9.73 -11.51
N ARG A 288 22.04 -9.01 -12.60
CA ARG A 288 21.21 -7.91 -13.11
C ARG A 288 19.83 -8.37 -13.58
N ARG A 289 19.72 -9.50 -14.27
CA ARG A 289 18.41 -10.07 -14.68
C ARG A 289 17.57 -10.46 -13.46
N ILE A 290 18.19 -11.06 -12.44
CA ILE A 290 17.50 -11.44 -11.21
C ILE A 290 17.03 -10.18 -10.46
N ALA A 291 17.88 -9.19 -10.29
CA ALA A 291 17.52 -7.93 -9.65
C ALA A 291 16.38 -7.19 -10.40
N ILE A 292 16.45 -7.12 -11.73
CA ILE A 292 15.38 -6.56 -12.56
C ILE A 292 14.09 -7.37 -12.41
N GLY A 293 14.18 -8.71 -12.39
CA GLY A 293 13.04 -9.61 -12.20
C GLY A 293 12.36 -9.41 -10.85
N VAL A 294 13.14 -9.34 -9.77
CA VAL A 294 12.63 -9.11 -8.41
C VAL A 294 12.00 -7.71 -8.30
N MET A 295 12.63 -6.67 -8.85
CA MET A 295 12.06 -5.32 -8.90
C MET A 295 10.76 -5.27 -9.70
N ALA A 296 10.71 -5.91 -10.88
CA ALA A 296 9.50 -5.97 -11.70
C ALA A 296 8.37 -6.72 -10.98
N LEU A 297 8.69 -7.82 -10.29
CA LEU A 297 7.73 -8.59 -9.51
C LEU A 297 7.19 -7.78 -8.32
N ALA A 298 8.06 -7.06 -7.60
CA ALA A 298 7.65 -6.19 -6.49
C ALA A 298 6.74 -5.05 -6.95
N VAL A 299 7.06 -4.40 -8.08
CA VAL A 299 6.20 -3.37 -8.69
C VAL A 299 4.87 -3.96 -9.12
N LEU A 300 4.86 -5.13 -9.77
CA LEU A 300 3.63 -5.81 -10.18
C LEU A 300 2.77 -6.17 -8.97
N PHE A 301 3.37 -6.69 -7.90
CA PHE A 301 2.69 -7.01 -6.65
C PHE A 301 2.05 -5.77 -6.02
N MET A 302 2.77 -4.64 -5.94
CA MET A 302 2.22 -3.38 -5.44
C MET A 302 1.04 -2.87 -6.29
N LEU A 303 1.14 -2.97 -7.62
CA LEU A 303 0.05 -2.58 -8.53
C LEU A 303 -1.19 -3.47 -8.38
N VAL A 304 -0.99 -4.79 -8.21
CA VAL A 304 -2.08 -5.74 -7.96
C VAL A 304 -2.75 -5.44 -6.62
N MET A 305 -1.98 -5.27 -5.56
CA MET A 305 -2.47 -4.85 -4.22
C MET A 305 -3.28 -3.54 -4.28
N LEU A 306 -2.79 -2.53 -5.00
CA LEU A 306 -3.48 -1.25 -5.13
C LEU A 306 -4.81 -1.42 -5.87
N ARG A 307 -4.82 -2.22 -6.94
CA ARG A 307 -6.04 -2.53 -7.71
C ARG A 307 -7.06 -3.31 -6.87
N THR A 308 -6.62 -4.30 -6.10
CA THR A 308 -7.53 -5.09 -5.25
C THR A 308 -8.10 -4.23 -4.13
N MET A 309 -7.28 -3.39 -3.46
CA MET A 309 -7.78 -2.42 -2.47
C MET A 309 -8.79 -1.44 -3.08
N HIS A 310 -8.50 -0.88 -4.26
CA HIS A 310 -9.43 0.03 -4.93
C HIS A 310 -10.76 -0.65 -5.28
N THR A 311 -10.72 -1.91 -5.72
CA THR A 311 -11.91 -2.69 -6.03
C THR A 311 -12.70 -2.98 -4.76
N ALA A 312 -12.05 -3.44 -3.69
CA ALA A 312 -12.69 -3.69 -2.40
C ALA A 312 -13.33 -2.43 -1.80
N LEU A 313 -12.68 -1.26 -1.91
CA LEU A 313 -13.26 0.01 -1.46
C LEU A 313 -14.47 0.43 -2.28
N ARG A 314 -14.45 0.15 -3.60
CA ARG A 314 -15.59 0.41 -4.49
C ARG A 314 -16.78 -0.49 -4.14
N ASP A 315 -16.53 -1.77 -3.88
CA ASP A 315 -17.56 -2.73 -3.51
C ASP A 315 -18.16 -2.37 -2.15
N LEU A 316 -17.33 -2.01 -1.16
CA LEU A 316 -17.79 -1.51 0.15
C LEU A 316 -18.70 -0.29 0.02
N LYS A 317 -18.34 0.65 -0.86
CA LYS A 317 -19.14 1.84 -1.12
C LYS A 317 -20.50 1.46 -1.75
N ALA A 318 -20.51 0.58 -2.74
CA ALA A 318 -21.74 0.12 -3.39
C ALA A 318 -22.68 -0.62 -2.41
N THR A 319 -22.13 -1.45 -1.52
CA THR A 319 -22.92 -2.14 -0.49
C THR A 319 -23.49 -1.16 0.53
N HIS A 320 -22.74 -0.10 0.87
CA HIS A 320 -23.22 0.93 1.80
C HIS A 320 -24.35 1.76 1.18
N GLU A 321 -24.18 2.23 -0.06
CA GLU A 321 -25.21 2.96 -0.81
C GLU A 321 -26.48 2.10 -0.97
N GLY A 322 -26.34 0.81 -1.31
CA GLY A 322 -27.49 -0.10 -1.41
C GLY A 322 -28.25 -0.30 -0.09
N HIS A 323 -27.55 -0.33 1.05
CA HIS A 323 -28.21 -0.42 2.37
C HIS A 323 -28.87 0.89 2.81
N GLU A 324 -28.34 2.05 2.42
CA GLU A 324 -28.99 3.34 2.66
C GLU A 324 -30.27 3.47 1.81
N ASP A 325 -30.20 3.10 0.52
CA ASP A 325 -31.36 3.08 -0.37
C ASP A 325 -32.46 2.14 0.14
N GLU A 326 -32.09 0.95 0.63
CA GLU A 326 -33.05 -0.02 1.19
C GLU A 326 -33.71 0.49 2.48
N LYS A 327 -32.96 1.19 3.34
CA LYS A 327 -33.49 1.83 4.55
C LYS A 327 -34.44 2.97 4.20
N GLU A 328 -34.10 3.81 3.23
CA GLU A 328 -35.00 4.85 2.74
C GLU A 328 -36.27 4.23 2.14
N HIS A 329 -36.15 3.19 1.32
CA HIS A 329 -37.30 2.50 0.73
C HIS A 329 -38.22 1.84 1.78
N LYS A 330 -37.65 1.28 2.86
CA LYS A 330 -38.43 0.78 4.00
C LYS A 330 -39.16 1.91 4.71
N LYS A 331 -38.47 3.03 4.99
CA LYS A 331 -39.07 4.21 5.61
C LYS A 331 -40.21 4.80 4.77
N TRP A 332 -40.05 4.86 3.44
CA TRP A 332 -41.11 5.28 2.52
C TRP A 332 -42.28 4.31 2.50
N ARG A 333 -42.04 2.99 2.54
CA ARG A 333 -43.11 1.99 2.61
C ARG A 333 -43.90 2.10 3.92
N GLU A 334 -43.21 2.21 5.05
CA GLU A 334 -43.85 2.44 6.36
C GLU A 334 -44.65 3.75 6.34
N ALA A 335 -44.07 4.86 5.86
CA ALA A 335 -44.76 6.13 5.75
C ALA A 335 -46.02 6.04 4.86
N SER A 336 -45.95 5.35 3.71
CA SER A 336 -47.08 5.18 2.80
C SER A 336 -48.22 4.34 3.40
N SER A 337 -47.90 3.40 4.30
CA SER A 337 -48.91 2.58 4.98
C SER A 337 -49.80 3.40 5.94
N TYR A 338 -49.30 4.54 6.44
CA TYR A 338 -50.10 5.48 7.26
C TYR A 338 -51.07 6.34 6.44
N PHE A 339 -50.89 6.43 5.11
CA PHE A 339 -51.72 7.25 4.23
C PHE A 339 -52.71 6.43 3.38
N SER A 340 -52.84 5.12 3.64
CA SER A 340 -53.84 4.32 2.95
C SER A 340 -55.23 4.65 3.51
N PRO A 341 -56.16 5.20 2.71
CA PRO A 341 -57.49 5.55 3.18
C PRO A 341 -58.26 4.27 3.55
N VAL A 342 -58.83 4.27 4.75
CA VAL A 342 -59.79 3.26 5.24
C VAL A 342 -61.12 3.42 4.53
#